data_AF-A0A7C3T9D8-F1
#
_entry.id   AF-A0A7C3T9D8-F1
#
_cell.length_a   1.000
_cell.length_b   1.000
_cell.length_c   1.000
_cell.angle_alpha   90.00
_cell.angle_beta   90.00
_cell.angle_gamma   90.00
#
_symmetry.space_group_name_H-M   'P 1'
#
loop_
_entity.id
_entity.type
_entity.pdbx_description
1 polymer ?
#
loop_
_entity_poly.entity_id
_entity_poly.type
_entity_poly.pdbx_seq_one_letter_code
_entity_poly.pdbx_strand_id
1 'polypeptide(L)'
;MNGTRIVRLAGDGSGSAEERAKAFAAKVNALFDDNLVAFELQLSPDQTRVLARRRTLIALTDADARASGQTVPQAARAALEALRNLLWQDQFNRTPPAAATS
;
A
#
# COMPACT_ATOMS: atom_id res chain seq x y z
N MET A 1 -13.47 -3.52 13.72
CA MET A 1 -12.51 -2.88 12.81
C MET A 1 -12.87 -3.27 11.38
N ASN A 2 -13.29 -2.31 10.55
CA ASN A 2 -13.45 -2.56 9.10
C ASN A 2 -12.05 -2.52 8.48
N GLY A 3 -11.50 -3.67 8.12
CA GLY A 3 -10.21 -3.73 7.42
C GLY A 3 -10.33 -3.15 6.02
N THR A 4 -9.48 -2.18 5.68
CA THR A 4 -9.41 -1.64 4.30
C THR A 4 -8.62 -2.59 3.42
N ARG A 5 -9.26 -3.15 2.39
CA ARG A 5 -8.57 -3.99 1.40
C ARG A 5 -7.82 -3.11 0.40
N ILE A 6 -6.49 -3.14 0.46
CA ILE A 6 -5.63 -2.36 -0.45
C ILE A 6 -5.51 -3.02 -1.83
N VAL A 7 -5.14 -4.31 -1.86
CA VAL A 7 -4.92 -5.06 -3.11
C VAL A 7 -5.14 -6.56 -2.85
N ARG A 8 -5.54 -7.30 -3.89
CA ARG A 8 -5.55 -8.77 -3.86
C ARG A 8 -4.26 -9.29 -4.48
N LEU A 9 -3.54 -10.12 -3.73
CA LEU A 9 -2.29 -10.71 -4.19
C LEU A 9 -2.49 -12.19 -4.52
N ALA A 10 -1.88 -12.62 -5.61
CA ALA A 10 -1.76 -14.00 -6.05
C ALA A 10 -0.34 -14.52 -5.78
N GLY A 11 -0.10 -15.82 -5.93
CA GLY A 11 1.28 -16.32 -6.00
C GLY A 11 1.94 -15.88 -7.32
N ASP A 12 3.23 -15.55 -7.29
CA ASP A 12 3.99 -15.08 -8.47
C ASP A 12 5.20 -15.96 -8.81
N GLY A 13 5.22 -17.20 -8.32
CA GLY A 13 6.34 -18.13 -8.51
C GLY A 13 7.53 -17.88 -7.57
N SER A 14 7.62 -16.70 -6.94
CA SER A 14 8.61 -16.40 -5.90
C SER A 14 8.09 -16.61 -4.47
N GLY A 15 6.77 -16.73 -4.31
CA GLY A 15 6.11 -17.04 -3.06
C GLY A 15 4.59 -17.22 -3.23
N SER A 16 3.94 -17.71 -2.18
CA SER A 16 2.50 -17.80 -2.09
C SER A 16 1.84 -16.42 -1.97
N ALA A 17 0.54 -16.35 -2.26
CA ALA A 17 -0.27 -15.15 -2.06
C ALA A 17 -0.17 -14.62 -0.61
N GLU A 18 -0.16 -15.52 0.36
CA GLU A 18 -0.08 -15.18 1.79
C GLU A 18 1.28 -14.58 2.16
N GLU A 19 2.38 -15.17 1.68
CA GLU A 19 3.73 -14.66 1.93
C GLU A 19 3.91 -13.27 1.32
N ARG A 20 3.44 -13.07 0.09
CA ARG A 20 3.46 -11.75 -0.57
C ARG A 20 2.63 -10.72 0.21
N ALA A 21 1.45 -11.11 0.70
CA ALA A 21 0.60 -10.25 1.52
C ALA A 21 1.26 -9.88 2.86
N LYS A 22 1.87 -10.84 3.56
CA LYS A 22 2.60 -10.59 4.81
C LYS A 22 3.80 -9.66 4.59
N ALA A 23 4.59 -9.91 3.55
CA ALA A 23 5.74 -9.08 3.22
C ALA A 23 5.33 -7.64 2.85
N PHE A 24 4.23 -7.48 2.09
CA PHE A 24 3.67 -6.17 1.78
C PHE A 24 3.16 -5.46 3.04
N ALA A 25 2.38 -6.14 3.88
CA ALA A 25 1.88 -5.57 5.13
C ALA A 25 3.01 -5.11 6.06
N ALA A 26 4.07 -5.91 6.21
CA ALA A 26 5.23 -5.54 7.01
C ALA A 26 5.92 -4.26 6.49
N LYS A 27 6.09 -4.13 5.16
CA LYS A 27 6.65 -2.91 4.56
C LYS A 27 5.76 -1.70 4.76
N VAL A 28 4.44 -1.86 4.62
CA VAL A 28 3.48 -0.78 4.83
C VAL A 28 3.52 -0.30 6.28
N ASN A 29 3.48 -1.22 7.25
CA ASN A 29 3.54 -0.88 8.68
C ASN A 29 4.82 -0.13 9.02
N ALA A 30 5.99 -0.62 8.58
CA ALA A 30 7.26 0.07 8.83
C ALA A 30 7.28 1.50 8.25
N LEU A 31 6.68 1.71 7.08
CA LEU A 31 6.57 3.05 6.49
C LEU A 31 5.62 3.97 7.28
N PHE A 32 4.54 3.42 7.83
CA PHE A 32 3.61 4.19 8.67
C PHE A 32 4.26 4.61 9.99
N ASP A 33 5.06 3.70 10.59
CA ASP A 33 5.86 3.99 11.78
C ASP A 33 6.92 5.09 11.50
N ASP A 34 7.49 5.09 10.29
CA ASP A 34 8.43 6.10 9.79
C ASP A 34 7.76 7.42 9.30
N ASN A 35 6.51 7.66 9.67
CA ASN A 35 5.71 8.82 9.29
C ASN A 35 5.69 9.09 7.78
N LEU A 36 5.55 8.04 6.96
CA LEU A 36 5.30 8.17 5.53
C LEU A 36 4.09 9.08 5.29
N VAL A 37 4.22 10.00 4.34
CA VAL A 37 3.13 10.89 3.93
C VAL A 37 2.64 10.56 2.52
N ALA A 38 1.37 10.85 2.23
CA ALA A 38 0.71 10.39 1.01
C ALA A 38 1.39 10.83 -0.30
N PHE A 39 2.10 11.96 -0.31
CA PHE A 39 2.83 12.46 -1.48
C PHE A 39 4.13 11.68 -1.77
N GLU A 40 4.65 10.92 -0.79
CA GLU A 40 5.83 10.08 -0.96
C GLU A 40 5.50 8.74 -1.67
N LEU A 41 4.22 8.48 -1.91
CA LEU A 41 3.73 7.35 -2.68
C LEU A 41 3.54 7.73 -4.16
N GLN A 42 4.08 6.92 -5.07
CA GLN A 42 4.02 7.15 -6.51
C GLN A 42 3.88 5.83 -7.27
N LEU A 43 3.46 5.88 -8.53
CA LEU A 43 3.59 4.74 -9.44
C LEU A 43 4.98 4.74 -10.08
N SER A 44 5.47 3.56 -10.45
CA SER A 44 6.61 3.43 -11.36
C SER A 44 6.23 3.94 -12.78
N PRO A 45 7.24 4.29 -13.62
CA PRO A 45 6.97 4.77 -14.98
C PRO A 45 6.20 3.77 -15.86
N ASP A 46 6.44 2.48 -15.67
CA ASP A 46 5.74 1.38 -16.35
C ASP A 46 4.34 1.09 -15.76
N GLN A 47 3.95 1.81 -14.70
CA GLN A 47 2.68 1.65 -13.97
C GLN A 47 2.44 0.24 -13.41
N THR A 48 3.48 -0.57 -13.21
CA THR A 48 3.32 -1.92 -12.65
C THR A 48 3.59 -2.00 -11.15
N ARG A 49 4.10 -0.93 -10.54
CA ARG A 49 4.59 -0.93 -9.16
C ARG A 49 4.12 0.30 -8.42
N VAL A 50 3.88 0.12 -7.12
CA VAL A 50 3.76 1.22 -6.18
C VAL A 50 5.13 1.44 -5.54
N LEU A 51 5.56 2.69 -5.54
CA LEU A 51 6.80 3.15 -4.95
C LEU A 51 6.49 3.97 -3.70
N ALA A 52 7.30 3.80 -2.66
CA ALA A 52 7.33 4.67 -1.49
C ALA A 52 8.76 5.21 -1.35
N ARG A 53 8.95 6.53 -1.29
CA ARG A 53 10.28 7.15 -1.23
C ARG A 53 11.23 6.62 -2.31
N ARG A 54 10.73 6.48 -3.55
CA ARG A 54 11.44 5.92 -4.73
C ARG A 54 11.85 4.44 -4.63
N ARG A 55 11.43 3.71 -3.60
CA ARG A 55 11.68 2.27 -3.44
C ARG A 55 10.42 1.47 -3.74
N THR A 56 10.56 0.29 -4.34
CA THR A 56 9.42 -0.58 -4.62
C THR A 56 8.77 -1.07 -3.33
N LEU A 57 7.55 -0.61 -3.10
CA LEU A 57 6.71 -1.09 -2.02
C LEU A 57 6.05 -2.41 -2.43
N ILE A 58 5.42 -2.43 -3.61
CA ILE A 58 4.85 -3.64 -4.20
C ILE A 58 4.93 -3.59 -5.73
N ALA A 59 5.24 -4.74 -6.34
CA ALA A 59 5.15 -4.96 -7.78
C ALA A 59 3.95 -5.87 -8.06
N LEU A 60 3.05 -5.43 -8.94
CA LEU A 60 1.86 -6.19 -9.29
C LEU A 60 2.09 -7.02 -10.55
N THR A 61 1.49 -8.21 -10.52
CA THR A 61 1.55 -9.20 -11.59
C THR A 61 0.21 -9.32 -12.30
N ASP A 62 0.19 -9.96 -13.46
CA ASP A 62 -1.06 -10.28 -14.15
C ASP A 62 -2.01 -11.13 -13.30
N ALA A 63 -1.46 -11.99 -12.44
CA ALA A 63 -2.27 -12.81 -11.54
C ALA A 63 -2.98 -11.95 -10.48
N ASP A 64 -2.31 -10.93 -9.94
CA ASP A 64 -2.90 -9.95 -9.00
C ASP A 64 -4.04 -9.18 -9.67
N ALA A 65 -3.80 -8.74 -10.90
CA ALA A 65 -4.76 -7.99 -11.69
C ALA A 65 -6.00 -8.83 -12.03
N ARG A 66 -5.82 -10.09 -12.46
CA ARG A 66 -6.91 -11.04 -12.72
C ARG A 66 -7.73 -11.34 -11.47
N ALA A 67 -7.10 -11.46 -10.30
CA ALA A 67 -7.81 -11.70 -9.03
C ALA A 67 -8.77 -10.56 -8.65
N SER A 68 -8.61 -9.39 -9.27
CA SER A 68 -9.43 -8.19 -9.08
C SER A 68 -10.24 -7.79 -10.33
N GLY A 69 -10.16 -8.56 -11.42
CA GLY A 69 -10.81 -8.23 -12.69
C GLY A 69 -10.26 -6.95 -13.36
N GLN A 70 -8.99 -6.64 -13.15
CA GLN A 70 -8.32 -5.41 -13.60
C GLN A 70 -7.13 -5.73 -14.49
N THR A 71 -6.58 -4.70 -15.15
CA THR A 71 -5.22 -4.74 -15.72
C THR A 71 -4.17 -4.41 -14.65
N VAL A 72 -2.91 -4.77 -14.88
CA VAL A 72 -1.81 -4.46 -13.94
C VAL A 72 -1.73 -2.95 -13.63
N PRO A 73 -1.76 -2.03 -14.62
CA PRO A 73 -1.80 -0.60 -14.33
C PRO A 73 -2.99 -0.14 -13.49
N GLN A 74 -4.18 -0.69 -13.75
CA GLN A 74 -5.38 -0.37 -12.98
C GLN A 74 -5.26 -0.86 -11.53
N ALA A 75 -4.76 -2.08 -11.32
CA ALA A 75 -4.55 -2.63 -9.99
C ALA A 75 -3.49 -1.82 -9.21
N ALA A 76 -2.41 -1.40 -9.88
CA ALA A 76 -1.34 -0.61 -9.24
C ALA A 76 -1.86 0.77 -8.83
N ARG A 77 -2.66 1.41 -9.69
CA ARG A 77 -3.31 2.68 -9.39
C ARG A 77 -4.30 2.57 -8.25
N ALA A 78 -5.16 1.54 -8.26
CA ALA A 78 -6.11 1.29 -7.19
C ALA A 78 -5.41 1.06 -5.84
N ALA A 79 -4.30 0.30 -5.84
CA ALA A 79 -3.49 0.08 -4.64
C ALA A 79 -2.87 1.39 -4.12
N LEU A 80 -2.35 2.24 -5.02
CA LEU A 80 -1.81 3.56 -4.65
C LEU A 80 -2.89 4.46 -4.03
N GLU A 81 -4.07 4.52 -4.63
CA GLU A 81 -5.19 5.34 -4.14
C GLU A 81 -5.68 4.83 -2.78
N ALA A 82 -5.81 3.51 -2.60
CA ALA A 82 -6.16 2.91 -1.32
C ALA A 82 -5.13 3.22 -0.22
N LEU A 83 -3.83 3.12 -0.53
CA LEU A 83 -2.75 3.46 0.41
C LEU A 83 -2.77 4.95 0.80
N ARG A 84 -2.99 5.84 -0.16
CA ARG A 84 -3.11 7.28 0.12
C ARG A 84 -4.31 7.56 1.01
N ASN A 85 -5.47 7.00 0.70
CA ASN A 85 -6.66 7.18 1.52
C ASN A 85 -6.44 6.66 2.95
N LEU A 86 -5.75 5.53 3.12
CA LEU A 86 -5.41 4.99 4.43
C LEU A 86 -4.46 5.92 5.22
N LEU A 87 -3.41 6.45 4.57
CA LEU A 87 -2.51 7.42 5.20
C LEU A 87 -3.23 8.71 5.60
N TRP A 88 -4.11 9.21 4.75
CA TRP A 88 -4.94 10.36 5.09
C TRP A 88 -5.82 10.07 6.30
N GLN A 89 -6.50 8.92 6.33
CA GLN A 89 -7.31 8.53 7.48
C GLN A 89 -6.49 8.41 8.76
N ASP A 90 -5.27 7.84 8.70
CA ASP A 90 -4.37 7.76 9.87
C ASP A 90 -4.00 9.17 10.36
N GLN A 91 -3.60 10.07 9.45
CA GLN A 91 -3.22 11.44 9.79
C GLN A 91 -4.37 12.25 10.41
N PHE A 92 -5.60 12.08 9.92
CA PHE A 92 -6.78 12.75 10.48
C PHE A 92 -7.27 12.11 11.78
N ASN A 93 -7.15 10.78 11.93
CA ASN A 93 -7.59 10.07 13.14
C ASN A 93 -6.56 10.09 14.28
N ARG A 94 -5.30 10.46 14.02
CA ARG A 94 -4.36 10.80 15.08
C ARG A 94 -4.89 12.02 15.83
N THR A 95 -5.53 11.78 16.97
CA THR A 95 -5.81 12.83 17.94
C THR A 95 -4.47 13.50 18.26
N PRO A 96 -4.32 14.83 18.15
CA PRO A 96 -3.08 15.47 18.59
C PRO A 96 -2.85 15.04 20.04
N PRO A 97 -1.61 14.70 20.44
CA PRO A 97 -1.33 14.44 21.84
C PRO A 97 -1.86 15.63 22.62
N ALA A 98 -2.75 15.37 23.57
CA ALA A 98 -3.32 16.40 24.43
C ALA A 98 -2.17 17.28 24.86
N ALA A 99 -2.22 18.56 24.48
CA ALA A 99 -1.19 19.52 24.83
C ALA A 99 -0.96 19.37 26.33
N ALA A 100 0.22 18.88 26.71
CA ALA A 100 0.58 18.70 28.10
C ALA A 100 0.50 20.08 28.75
N THR A 101 -0.60 20.31 29.45
CA THR A 101 -0.80 21.48 30.30
C THR A 101 0.31 21.44 31.34
N SER A 102 1.29 22.32 31.15
CA SER A 102 2.28 22.68 32.17
C SER A 102 1.72 23.79 33.03
#